data_AF-A0A7V8NQW1-F1
#
_entry.id   AF-A0A7V8NQW1-F1
#
_cell.length_a   1.000
_cell.length_b   1.000
_cell.length_c   1.000
_cell.angle_alpha   90.00
_cell.angle_beta   90.00
_cell.angle_gamma   90.00
#
_symmetry.space_group_name_H-M   'P 1'
#
loop_
_entity.id
_entity.type
_entity.pdbx_description
1 polymer ?
#
loop_
_entity_poly.entity_id
_entity_poly.type
_entity_poly.pdbx_seq_one_letter_code
_entity_poly.pdbx_strand_id
1 'polypeptide(L)'
;MAEDVFKNIQVLKGIPVNQFMDTMGFFSAALGLNCTGCHVAESLQDLDKFAEDVPRKRTARRMITMVQGMNKANFGGRRALTCYTCHRGTQVPEVIPSLMEQYTVPPEDPDRIEIVPDGPKEPTAEQILDKYIGALGGAERLSTLTSFIARGTLEGYDTYHVKVPLEIYAKAPNQRKMIYHTQNGDTTTVFDGQRGWLAAVDRPLPLLVLLPGAELDAAKLDADLCFPGGIKRALNQWKTGFPVTTINDEEVTVIQGTGAGGSRFKLYFDAKTGLLTRQVRYTDTPVGMVPTEVDYSDYREVGGVRMPYKIVVTWADGQSNILFTDVQPNAPIDAAQFARPAPAVLKPKGGAQ
;
A
#
# COMPACT_ATOMS: atom_id res chain seq x y z
N MET A 1 7.11 -7.90 -18.36
CA MET A 1 6.73 -8.86 -17.31
C MET A 1 7.94 -9.14 -16.42
N ALA A 2 7.77 -9.85 -15.30
CA ALA A 2 8.86 -10.13 -14.37
C ALA A 2 10.02 -10.90 -15.04
N GLU A 3 9.72 -11.90 -15.87
CA GLU A 3 10.70 -12.72 -16.61
C GLU A 3 11.50 -11.96 -17.67
N ASP A 4 11.05 -10.77 -18.06
CA ASP A 4 11.79 -9.91 -18.99
C ASP A 4 12.85 -9.06 -18.26
N VAL A 5 12.75 -8.95 -16.93
CA VAL A 5 13.60 -8.09 -16.09
C VAL A 5 14.50 -8.93 -15.18
N PHE A 6 13.96 -9.96 -14.54
CA PHE A 6 14.70 -10.81 -13.62
C PHE A 6 15.09 -12.14 -14.26
N LYS A 7 16.32 -12.56 -13.98
CA LYS A 7 16.87 -13.83 -14.47
C LYS A 7 16.41 -15.01 -13.60
N ASN A 8 16.33 -16.20 -14.20
CA ASN A 8 16.05 -17.47 -13.53
C ASN A 8 14.69 -17.54 -12.77
N ILE A 9 13.65 -16.87 -13.29
CA ILE A 9 12.27 -17.10 -12.84
C ILE A 9 11.77 -18.42 -13.42
N GLN A 10 11.28 -19.33 -12.56
CA GLN A 10 10.79 -20.65 -12.97
C GLN A 10 9.28 -20.83 -12.72
N VAL A 11 8.81 -20.56 -11.50
CA VAL A 11 7.41 -20.84 -11.08
C VAL A 11 6.53 -19.60 -10.92
N LEU A 12 7.09 -18.39 -11.09
CA LEU A 12 6.39 -17.10 -10.93
C LEU A 12 6.47 -16.27 -12.23
N LYS A 13 6.30 -16.91 -13.39
CA LYS A 13 6.29 -16.23 -14.69
C LYS A 13 4.90 -15.62 -14.97
N GLY A 14 4.85 -14.65 -15.88
CA GLY A 14 3.60 -14.05 -16.37
C GLY A 14 2.99 -13.02 -15.43
N ILE A 15 3.72 -12.60 -14.39
CA ILE A 15 3.29 -11.55 -13.47
C ILE A 15 4.05 -10.25 -13.71
N PRO A 16 3.45 -9.08 -13.44
CA PRO A 16 4.13 -7.80 -13.44
C PRO A 16 5.35 -7.74 -12.50
N VAL A 17 6.29 -6.83 -12.81
CA VAL A 17 7.54 -6.64 -12.04
C VAL A 17 7.24 -6.29 -10.59
N ASN A 18 6.29 -5.39 -10.35
CA ASN A 18 5.85 -5.01 -9.01
C ASN A 18 5.17 -6.15 -8.26
N GLN A 19 4.25 -6.89 -8.91
CA GLN A 19 3.59 -8.04 -8.28
C GLN A 19 4.62 -9.13 -7.91
N PHE A 20 5.67 -9.29 -8.71
CA PHE A 20 6.81 -10.16 -8.37
C PHE A 20 7.56 -9.66 -7.13
N MET A 21 7.85 -8.36 -7.03
CA MET A 21 8.48 -7.78 -5.83
C MET A 21 7.59 -7.91 -4.59
N ASP A 22 6.28 -7.66 -4.71
CA ASP A 22 5.33 -7.87 -3.61
C ASP A 22 5.26 -9.34 -3.19
N THR A 23 5.44 -10.28 -4.12
CA THR A 23 5.56 -11.72 -3.80
C THR A 23 6.80 -11.98 -2.92
N MET A 24 7.93 -11.29 -3.17
CA MET A 24 9.12 -11.40 -2.31
C MET A 24 8.86 -10.81 -0.91
N GLY A 25 8.13 -9.69 -0.82
CA GLY A 25 7.65 -9.14 0.45
C GLY A 25 6.78 -10.13 1.21
N PHE A 26 5.85 -10.81 0.51
CA PHE A 26 5.01 -11.85 1.12
C PHE A 26 5.83 -13.01 1.68
N PHE A 27 6.85 -13.49 0.96
CA PHE A 27 7.74 -14.53 1.48
C PHE A 27 8.52 -14.08 2.71
N SER A 28 9.03 -12.85 2.69
CA SER A 28 9.77 -12.26 3.81
C SER A 28 8.89 -12.21 5.07
N ALA A 29 7.65 -11.71 4.93
CA ALA A 29 6.67 -11.68 6.00
C ALA A 29 6.24 -13.08 6.47
N ALA A 30 6.08 -14.04 5.55
CA ALA A 30 5.68 -15.40 5.92
C ALA A 30 6.79 -16.16 6.64
N LEU A 31 8.06 -15.98 6.26
CA LEU A 31 9.20 -16.77 6.74
C LEU A 31 10.01 -16.08 7.84
N GLY A 32 9.77 -14.79 8.11
CA GLY A 32 10.61 -14.01 9.03
C GLY A 32 12.04 -13.81 8.50
N LEU A 33 12.17 -13.65 7.18
CA LEU A 33 13.46 -13.51 6.49
C LEU A 33 13.53 -12.16 5.76
N ASN A 34 14.75 -11.74 5.44
CA ASN A 34 15.01 -10.59 4.57
C ASN A 34 15.64 -11.05 3.23
N CYS A 35 16.00 -10.09 2.37
CA CYS A 35 16.60 -10.35 1.06
C CYS A 35 17.80 -11.32 1.12
N THR A 36 18.79 -11.06 1.98
CA THR A 36 19.99 -11.92 2.14
C THR A 36 19.73 -13.20 2.95
N GLY A 37 18.63 -13.22 3.69
CA GLY A 37 18.07 -14.41 4.31
C GLY A 37 17.47 -15.37 3.28
N CYS A 38 17.21 -14.93 2.05
CA CYS A 38 16.67 -15.75 0.96
C CYS A 38 17.68 -15.92 -0.19
N HIS A 39 18.38 -14.84 -0.55
CA HIS A 39 19.36 -14.71 -1.63
C HIS A 39 20.79 -14.63 -1.08
N VAL A 40 21.80 -14.61 -1.95
CA VAL A 40 23.21 -14.45 -1.53
C VAL A 40 23.49 -13.00 -1.14
N ALA A 41 24.48 -12.75 -0.27
CA ALA A 41 24.75 -11.41 0.28
C ALA A 41 25.08 -10.38 -0.81
N GLU A 42 25.78 -10.83 -1.86
CA GLU A 42 26.18 -10.07 -3.03
C GLU A 42 24.98 -9.54 -3.83
N SER A 43 23.78 -10.08 -3.61
CA SER A 43 22.54 -9.61 -4.24
C SER A 43 22.23 -8.14 -3.91
N LEU A 44 22.65 -7.64 -2.75
CA LEU A 44 22.46 -6.23 -2.40
C LEU A 44 23.34 -5.26 -3.20
N GLN A 45 24.35 -5.77 -3.90
CA GLN A 45 25.30 -4.97 -4.70
C GLN A 45 25.16 -5.24 -6.20
N ASP A 46 24.75 -6.46 -6.56
CA ASP A 46 24.59 -6.89 -7.95
C ASP A 46 23.22 -7.57 -8.12
N LEU A 47 22.33 -6.93 -8.89
CA LEU A 47 20.99 -7.44 -9.14
C LEU A 47 21.00 -8.82 -9.81
N ASP A 48 22.04 -9.17 -10.57
CA ASP A 48 22.15 -10.48 -11.21
C ASP A 48 22.34 -11.62 -10.20
N LYS A 49 22.93 -11.33 -9.03
CA LYS A 49 23.10 -12.30 -7.94
C LYS A 49 21.76 -12.72 -7.33
N PHE A 50 20.70 -11.92 -7.49
CA PHE A 50 19.34 -12.36 -7.15
C PHE A 50 18.89 -13.56 -8.00
N ALA A 51 19.56 -13.91 -9.10
CA ALA A 51 19.22 -15.08 -9.92
C ALA A 51 19.88 -16.39 -9.46
N GLU A 52 20.87 -16.33 -8.57
CA GLU A 52 21.68 -17.48 -8.18
C GLU A 52 20.83 -18.60 -7.55
N ASP A 53 21.01 -19.84 -8.03
CA ASP A 53 20.16 -20.97 -7.65
C ASP A 53 20.62 -21.69 -6.38
N VAL A 54 20.37 -21.05 -5.24
CA VAL A 54 20.73 -21.59 -3.92
C VAL A 54 19.72 -22.65 -3.44
N PRO A 55 20.12 -23.61 -2.56
CA PRO A 55 19.23 -24.67 -2.06
C PRO A 55 17.87 -24.18 -1.55
N ARG A 56 17.84 -23.06 -0.84
CA ARG A 56 16.63 -22.46 -0.27
C ARG A 56 15.64 -21.98 -1.33
N LYS A 57 16.10 -21.44 -2.47
CA LYS A 57 15.21 -21.10 -3.60
C LYS A 57 14.59 -22.33 -4.25
N ARG A 58 15.39 -23.39 -4.44
CA ARG A 58 14.87 -24.68 -4.93
C ARG A 58 13.78 -25.22 -4.00
N THR A 59 13.96 -25.08 -2.69
CA THR A 59 12.92 -25.38 -1.69
C THR A 59 11.69 -24.49 -1.84
N ALA A 60 11.85 -23.17 -1.94
CA ALA A 60 10.74 -22.23 -2.11
C ALA A 60 9.89 -22.57 -3.35
N ARG A 61 10.53 -22.91 -4.49
CA ARG A 61 9.81 -23.35 -5.70
C ARG A 61 8.95 -24.59 -5.45
N ARG A 62 9.48 -25.59 -4.74
CA ARG A 62 8.71 -26.78 -4.35
C ARG A 62 7.53 -26.43 -3.44
N MET A 63 7.72 -25.52 -2.48
CA MET A 63 6.66 -25.07 -1.58
C MET A 63 5.55 -24.32 -2.32
N ILE A 64 5.89 -23.47 -3.29
CA ILE A 64 4.90 -22.78 -4.14
C ILE A 64 4.01 -23.81 -4.85
N THR A 65 4.62 -24.78 -5.54
CA THR A 65 3.86 -25.85 -6.22
C THR A 65 3.04 -26.68 -5.25
N MET A 66 3.56 -26.99 -4.06
CA MET A 66 2.85 -27.75 -3.03
C MET A 66 1.58 -27.01 -2.57
N VAL A 67 1.69 -25.73 -2.19
CA VAL A 67 0.55 -24.92 -1.73
C VAL A 67 -0.49 -24.74 -2.83
N GLN A 68 -0.06 -24.47 -4.07
CA GLN A 68 -0.96 -24.40 -5.23
C GLN A 68 -1.68 -25.73 -5.47
N GLY A 69 -0.95 -26.85 -5.37
CA GLY A 69 -1.51 -28.19 -5.48
C GLY A 69 -2.56 -28.48 -4.41
N MET A 70 -2.28 -28.15 -3.14
CA MET A 70 -3.23 -28.34 -2.03
C MET A 70 -4.49 -27.49 -2.18
N ASN A 71 -4.35 -26.23 -2.62
CA ASN A 71 -5.49 -25.37 -2.93
C ASN A 71 -6.37 -25.94 -4.05
N LYS A 72 -5.74 -26.42 -5.13
CA LYS A 72 -6.46 -27.05 -6.24
C LYS A 72 -7.18 -28.33 -5.82
N ALA A 73 -6.50 -29.20 -5.09
CA ALA A 73 -7.04 -30.50 -4.70
C ALA A 73 -8.15 -30.42 -3.65
N ASN A 74 -8.04 -29.51 -2.68
CA ASN A 74 -8.90 -29.52 -1.49
C ASN A 74 -9.85 -28.33 -1.38
N PHE A 75 -9.59 -27.24 -2.12
CA PHE A 75 -10.34 -25.98 -1.98
C PHE A 75 -10.91 -25.49 -3.32
N GLY A 76 -11.04 -26.38 -4.32
CA GLY A 76 -11.57 -26.06 -5.64
C GLY A 76 -10.74 -25.00 -6.38
N GLY A 77 -9.45 -24.89 -6.06
CA GLY A 77 -8.55 -23.85 -6.60
C GLY A 77 -8.64 -22.50 -5.88
N ARG A 78 -9.58 -22.32 -4.94
CA ARG A 78 -9.59 -21.13 -4.08
C ARG A 78 -8.34 -21.12 -3.22
N ARG A 79 -7.67 -19.96 -3.13
CA ARG A 79 -6.49 -19.77 -2.27
C ARG A 79 -6.89 -19.70 -0.79
N ALA A 80 -7.14 -20.86 -0.19
CA ALA A 80 -7.42 -21.01 1.23
C ALA A 80 -6.15 -21.22 2.05
N LEU A 81 -5.13 -21.84 1.45
CA LEU A 81 -3.79 -22.03 2.01
C LEU A 81 -2.82 -21.04 1.38
N THR A 82 -2.00 -20.41 2.20
CA THR A 82 -0.88 -19.54 1.79
C THR A 82 0.38 -19.94 2.54
N CYS A 83 1.53 -19.40 2.16
CA CYS A 83 2.76 -19.59 2.95
C CYS A 83 2.57 -19.11 4.40
N TYR A 84 1.82 -18.01 4.59
CA TYR A 84 1.54 -17.45 5.93
C TYR A 84 0.65 -18.38 6.78
N THR A 85 -0.24 -19.16 6.17
CA THR A 85 -1.09 -20.14 6.87
C THR A 85 -0.26 -21.17 7.64
N CYS A 86 0.88 -21.59 7.07
CA CYS A 86 1.76 -22.58 7.67
C CYS A 86 2.90 -21.94 8.48
N HIS A 87 3.56 -20.93 7.93
CA HIS A 87 4.80 -20.39 8.51
C HIS A 87 4.58 -19.33 9.58
N ARG A 88 3.54 -18.49 9.48
CA ARG A 88 3.18 -17.49 10.50
C ARG A 88 4.34 -16.61 10.98
N GLY A 89 5.27 -16.24 10.09
CA GLY A 89 6.45 -15.44 10.43
C GLY A 89 7.68 -16.24 10.86
N THR A 90 7.61 -17.58 10.82
CA THR A 90 8.72 -18.48 11.19
C THR A 90 9.26 -19.23 9.97
N GLN A 91 10.56 -19.51 9.96
CA GLN A 91 11.20 -20.17 8.83
C GLN A 91 10.73 -21.61 8.62
N VAL A 92 10.35 -22.30 9.70
CA VAL A 92 9.87 -23.68 9.69
C VAL A 92 8.53 -23.71 10.41
N PRO A 93 7.46 -24.22 9.79
CA PRO A 93 6.14 -24.31 10.43
C PRO A 93 6.22 -25.06 11.76
N GLU A 94 5.73 -24.43 12.81
CA GLU A 94 5.66 -25.05 14.13
C GLU A 94 4.55 -26.12 14.15
N VAL A 95 4.90 -27.32 14.64
CA VAL A 95 3.97 -28.46 14.72
C VAL A 95 3.56 -28.80 16.15
N ILE A 96 4.10 -28.07 17.14
CA ILE A 96 3.78 -28.22 18.56
C ILE A 96 3.16 -26.89 19.02
N PRO A 97 1.93 -26.89 19.56
CA PRO A 97 1.31 -25.67 20.08
C PRO A 97 2.10 -25.04 21.23
N SER A 98 2.15 -23.72 21.27
CA SER A 98 2.73 -22.97 22.38
C SER A 98 1.68 -22.75 23.48
N LEU A 99 1.93 -23.30 24.68
CA LEU A 99 1.07 -23.03 25.85
C LEU A 99 1.12 -21.54 26.24
N MET A 100 2.25 -20.85 26.00
CA MET A 100 2.35 -19.41 26.25
C MET A 100 1.41 -18.61 25.35
N GLU A 101 1.31 -18.96 24.07
CA GLU A 101 0.34 -18.33 23.15
C GLU A 101 -1.11 -18.65 23.54
N GLN A 102 -1.37 -19.85 24.07
CA GLN A 102 -2.70 -20.27 24.48
C GLN A 102 -3.23 -19.50 25.69
N TYR A 103 -2.35 -19.14 26.63
CA TYR A 103 -2.73 -18.48 27.88
C TYR A 103 -2.40 -16.97 27.91
N THR A 104 -1.95 -16.38 26.81
CA THR A 104 -1.81 -14.92 26.65
C THR A 104 -3.03 -14.32 25.97
N VAL A 105 -3.31 -13.04 26.22
CA VAL A 105 -4.25 -12.28 25.41
C VAL A 105 -3.63 -12.12 24.01
N PRO A 106 -4.29 -12.61 22.93
CA PRO A 106 -3.79 -12.40 21.58
C PRO A 106 -3.73 -10.90 21.28
N PRO A 107 -2.70 -10.43 20.54
CA PRO A 107 -2.67 -9.05 20.11
C PRO A 107 -3.89 -8.74 19.25
N GLU A 108 -4.54 -7.62 19.53
CA GLU A 108 -5.61 -7.10 18.69
C GLU A 108 -5.02 -6.57 17.38
N ASP A 109 -5.66 -6.93 16.27
CA ASP A 109 -5.28 -6.48 14.94
C ASP A 109 -6.57 -6.05 14.21
N PRO A 110 -6.84 -4.73 14.14
CA PRO A 110 -8.06 -4.20 13.53
C PRO A 110 -8.11 -4.47 12.01
N ASP A 111 -7.00 -4.88 11.38
CA ASP A 111 -6.95 -5.14 9.95
C ASP A 111 -7.37 -6.58 9.61
N ARG A 112 -7.36 -7.47 10.61
CA ARG A 112 -7.76 -8.87 10.48
C ARG A 112 -9.26 -9.12 10.62
N ILE A 113 -10.04 -8.13 11.04
CA ILE A 113 -11.50 -8.29 11.10
C ILE A 113 -12.06 -8.46 9.69
N GLU A 114 -13.04 -9.34 9.53
CA GLU A 114 -13.72 -9.56 8.25
C GLU A 114 -15.23 -9.42 8.47
N ILE A 115 -15.96 -9.21 7.37
CA ILE A 115 -17.43 -9.17 7.42
C ILE A 115 -17.93 -10.54 7.86
N VAL A 116 -18.79 -10.55 8.87
CA VAL A 116 -19.40 -11.78 9.41
C VAL A 116 -20.87 -11.88 8.99
N PRO A 117 -21.44 -13.10 8.81
CA PRO A 117 -22.82 -13.27 8.34
C PRO A 117 -23.88 -12.53 9.17
N ASP A 118 -23.69 -12.49 10.49
CA ASP A 118 -24.57 -11.80 11.45
C ASP A 118 -24.03 -10.42 11.85
N GLY A 119 -23.22 -9.80 10.99
CA GLY A 119 -22.62 -8.50 11.23
C GLY A 119 -23.66 -7.37 11.28
N PRO A 120 -23.29 -6.19 11.82
CA PRO A 120 -24.18 -5.05 11.89
C PRO A 120 -24.63 -4.60 10.49
N LYS A 121 -25.94 -4.42 10.31
CA LYS A 121 -26.52 -3.97 9.03
C LYS A 121 -26.48 -2.45 8.84
N GLU A 122 -26.34 -1.72 9.94
CA GLU A 122 -26.25 -0.27 10.01
C GLU A 122 -24.96 0.12 10.76
N PRO A 123 -24.38 1.29 10.47
CA PRO A 123 -24.77 2.20 9.40
C PRO A 123 -24.43 1.66 8.00
N THR A 124 -25.22 2.05 6.99
CA THR A 124 -24.91 1.75 5.58
C THR A 124 -23.62 2.46 5.13
N ALA A 125 -22.96 1.94 4.09
CA ALA A 125 -21.77 2.58 3.54
C ALA A 125 -22.05 4.02 3.09
N GLU A 126 -23.25 4.29 2.59
CA GLU A 126 -23.67 5.63 2.19
C GLU A 126 -23.69 6.61 3.37
N GLN A 127 -24.30 6.22 4.50
CA GLN A 127 -24.34 7.05 5.70
C GLN A 127 -22.94 7.31 6.28
N ILE A 128 -22.06 6.30 6.26
CA ILE A 128 -20.68 6.43 6.73
C ILE A 128 -19.92 7.44 5.87
N LEU A 129 -20.04 7.31 4.54
CA LEU A 129 -19.39 8.23 3.61
C LEU A 129 -19.99 9.64 3.65
N ASP A 130 -21.30 9.78 3.89
CA ASP A 130 -21.93 11.09 4.11
C ASP A 130 -21.42 11.75 5.39
N LYS A 131 -21.27 10.98 6.47
CA LYS A 131 -20.66 11.46 7.71
C LYS A 131 -19.24 11.95 7.49
N TYR A 132 -18.44 11.21 6.71
CA TYR A 132 -17.09 11.62 6.33
C TYR A 132 -17.07 12.91 5.52
N ILE A 133 -17.90 13.01 4.47
CA ILE A 133 -18.05 14.23 3.67
C ILE A 133 -18.42 15.43 4.55
N GLY A 134 -19.33 15.24 5.50
CA GLY A 134 -19.72 16.25 6.48
C GLY A 134 -18.56 16.67 7.39
N ALA A 135 -17.81 15.70 7.92
CA ALA A 135 -16.67 15.93 8.82
C ALA A 135 -15.53 16.73 8.17
N LEU A 136 -15.39 16.61 6.85
CA LEU A 136 -14.39 17.37 6.09
C LEU A 136 -14.81 18.80 5.76
N GLY A 137 -16.07 19.18 5.98
CA GLY A 137 -16.56 20.54 5.69
C GLY A 137 -17.82 20.59 4.82
N GLY A 138 -18.31 19.43 4.34
CA GLY A 138 -19.51 19.30 3.50
C GLY A 138 -19.23 19.33 2.00
N ALA A 139 -20.15 18.77 1.20
CA ALA A 139 -19.98 18.60 -0.25
C ALA A 139 -19.73 19.92 -1.00
N GLU A 140 -20.40 21.00 -0.60
CA GLU A 140 -20.23 22.32 -1.21
C GLU A 140 -18.79 22.84 -1.03
N ARG A 141 -18.26 22.84 0.20
CA ARG A 141 -16.88 23.26 0.45
C ARG A 141 -15.87 22.33 -0.22
N LEU A 142 -16.10 21.02 -0.20
CA LEU A 142 -15.22 20.07 -0.88
C LEU A 142 -15.13 20.34 -2.39
N SER A 143 -16.21 20.81 -3.01
CA SER A 143 -16.24 21.14 -4.44
C SER A 143 -15.46 22.41 -4.81
N THR A 144 -15.13 23.27 -3.84
CA THR A 144 -14.35 24.49 -4.09
C THR A 144 -12.84 24.23 -4.07
N LEU A 145 -12.40 23.08 -3.54
CA LEU A 145 -11.02 22.65 -3.59
C LEU A 145 -10.76 21.93 -4.92
N THR A 146 -10.06 22.59 -5.83
CA THR A 146 -9.82 22.10 -7.21
C THR A 146 -8.37 21.68 -7.45
N SER A 147 -7.46 22.17 -6.63
CA SER A 147 -6.04 21.79 -6.63
C SER A 147 -5.41 22.09 -5.27
N PHE A 148 -4.24 21.51 -5.01
CA PHE A 148 -3.34 22.02 -3.97
C PHE A 148 -1.89 21.63 -4.25
N ILE A 149 -0.98 22.41 -3.67
CA ILE A 149 0.43 22.05 -3.54
C ILE A 149 0.72 21.87 -2.05
N ALA A 150 1.19 20.68 -1.65
CA ALA A 150 1.59 20.40 -0.28
C ALA A 150 3.11 20.19 -0.22
N ARG A 151 3.74 20.76 0.81
CA ARG A 151 5.17 20.60 1.09
C ARG A 151 5.38 20.10 2.50
N GLY A 152 6.39 19.28 2.66
CA GLY A 152 6.68 18.68 3.95
C GLY A 152 7.91 17.80 3.89
N THR A 153 7.88 16.74 4.69
CA THR A 153 8.98 15.79 4.77
C THR A 153 8.50 14.37 4.73
N LEU A 154 9.33 13.49 4.18
CA LEU A 154 9.20 12.04 4.26
C LEU A 154 10.36 11.47 5.07
N GLU A 155 10.10 10.50 5.94
CA GLU A 155 11.12 9.81 6.74
C GLU A 155 10.69 8.35 6.97
N GLY A 156 11.60 7.40 6.76
CA GLY A 156 11.32 5.99 7.02
C GLY A 156 12.12 5.07 6.11
N TYR A 157 11.57 3.89 5.83
CA TYR A 157 12.27 2.83 5.10
C TYR A 157 12.78 3.30 3.73
N ASP A 158 11.94 3.98 2.94
CA ASP A 158 12.28 4.45 1.58
C ASP A 158 13.44 5.48 1.55
N THR A 159 13.80 6.03 2.70
CA THR A 159 14.82 7.08 2.84
C THR A 159 15.96 6.67 3.74
N TYR A 160 16.06 5.37 4.08
CA TYR A 160 17.01 4.86 5.07
C TYR A 160 16.92 5.61 6.41
N HIS A 161 15.68 5.94 6.82
CA HIS A 161 15.35 6.72 8.01
C HIS A 161 15.94 8.15 8.03
N VAL A 162 16.36 8.68 6.88
CA VAL A 162 16.77 10.08 6.75
C VAL A 162 15.55 10.92 6.39
N LYS A 163 15.31 11.99 7.16
CA LYS A 163 14.24 12.95 6.85
C LYS A 163 14.59 13.76 5.59
N VAL A 164 13.76 13.67 4.55
CA VAL A 164 13.97 14.34 3.27
C VAL A 164 12.80 15.25 2.89
N PRO A 165 13.02 16.32 2.09
CA PRO A 165 11.93 17.14 1.59
C PRO A 165 10.99 16.37 0.66
N LEU A 166 9.70 16.68 0.74
CA LEU A 166 8.63 16.09 -0.06
C LEU A 166 7.70 17.18 -0.60
N GLU A 167 7.24 16.98 -1.83
CA GLU A 167 6.23 17.80 -2.50
C GLU A 167 5.11 16.93 -3.08
N ILE A 168 3.87 17.40 -2.94
CA ILE A 168 2.69 16.82 -3.60
C ILE A 168 1.99 17.91 -4.40
N TYR A 169 1.68 17.56 -5.64
CA TYR A 169 0.81 18.32 -6.53
C TYR A 169 -0.45 17.50 -6.74
N ALA A 170 -1.61 18.07 -6.47
CA ALA A 170 -2.89 17.40 -6.70
C ALA A 170 -3.83 18.33 -7.46
N LYS A 171 -4.55 17.80 -8.44
CA LYS A 171 -5.55 18.54 -9.22
C LYS A 171 -6.77 17.66 -9.50
N ALA A 172 -7.94 18.20 -9.22
CA ALA A 172 -9.20 17.52 -9.46
C ALA A 172 -9.59 17.58 -10.94
N PRO A 173 -10.22 16.52 -11.47
CA PRO A 173 -10.33 15.19 -10.88
C PRO A 173 -9.06 14.35 -11.11
N ASN A 174 -8.71 13.49 -10.15
CA ASN A 174 -7.85 12.32 -10.36
C ASN A 174 -6.40 12.57 -10.80
N GLN A 175 -5.81 13.75 -10.61
CA GLN A 175 -4.40 13.97 -10.93
C GLN A 175 -3.59 14.17 -9.67
N ARG A 176 -2.50 13.42 -9.53
CA ARG A 176 -1.61 13.49 -8.37
C ARG A 176 -0.17 13.20 -8.77
N LYS A 177 0.74 14.02 -8.28
CA LYS A 177 2.18 13.77 -8.32
C LYS A 177 2.74 13.91 -6.91
N MET A 178 3.60 12.99 -6.52
CA MET A 178 4.36 13.02 -5.29
C MET A 178 5.84 12.88 -5.63
N ILE A 179 6.67 13.75 -5.07
CA ILE A 179 8.13 13.71 -5.21
C ILE A 179 8.74 13.76 -3.81
N TYR A 180 9.75 12.95 -3.55
CA TYR A 180 10.63 13.13 -2.40
C TYR A 180 12.09 13.03 -2.81
N HIS A 181 12.92 13.88 -2.20
CA HIS A 181 14.27 14.16 -2.67
C HIS A 181 15.31 13.44 -1.82
N THR A 182 15.70 12.23 -2.22
CA THR A 182 16.72 11.47 -1.49
C THR A 182 18.14 11.89 -1.89
N GLN A 183 19.09 11.49 -1.05
CA GLN A 183 20.52 11.60 -1.34
C GLN A 183 20.96 10.86 -2.61
N ASN A 184 20.24 9.81 -3.03
CA ASN A 184 20.60 9.00 -4.20
C ASN A 184 19.85 9.41 -5.48
N GLY A 185 18.89 10.33 -5.39
CA GLY A 185 18.00 10.68 -6.50
C GLY A 185 16.59 10.95 -6.01
N ASP A 186 15.77 11.52 -6.89
CA ASP A 186 14.38 11.79 -6.56
C ASP A 186 13.55 10.54 -6.84
N THR A 187 12.60 10.25 -5.96
CA THR A 187 11.54 9.29 -6.25
C THR A 187 10.28 10.07 -6.59
N THR A 188 9.67 9.75 -7.73
CA THR A 188 8.49 10.42 -8.26
C THR A 188 7.40 9.42 -8.60
N THR A 189 6.23 9.57 -7.99
CA THR A 189 5.01 8.85 -8.37
C THR A 189 4.04 9.82 -9.04
N VAL A 190 3.52 9.47 -10.21
CA VAL A 190 2.55 10.27 -10.96
C VAL A 190 1.34 9.42 -11.30
N PHE A 191 0.15 9.99 -11.13
CA PHE A 191 -1.11 9.51 -11.70
C PHE A 191 -1.74 10.66 -12.50
N ASP A 192 -1.92 10.48 -13.82
CA ASP A 192 -2.42 11.52 -14.72
C ASP A 192 -3.95 11.61 -14.80
N GLY A 193 -4.66 10.75 -14.06
CA GLY A 193 -6.10 10.53 -14.15
C GLY A 193 -6.49 9.23 -14.84
N GLN A 194 -5.57 8.59 -15.55
CA GLN A 194 -5.79 7.33 -16.26
C GLN A 194 -4.65 6.33 -16.09
N ARG A 195 -3.42 6.79 -16.13
CA ARG A 195 -2.18 6.00 -16.07
C ARG A 195 -1.33 6.47 -14.91
N GLY A 196 -0.57 5.53 -14.36
CA GLY A 196 0.36 5.79 -13.28
C GLY A 196 1.79 5.42 -13.64
N TRP A 197 2.75 6.10 -13.01
CA TRP A 197 4.17 5.81 -13.11
C TRP A 197 4.87 5.97 -11.77
N LEU A 198 5.93 5.18 -11.57
CA LEU A 198 6.88 5.30 -10.47
C LEU A 198 8.29 5.39 -11.05
N ALA A 199 8.96 6.50 -10.84
CA ALA A 199 10.38 6.67 -11.14
C ALA A 199 11.16 6.68 -9.82
N ALA A 200 12.08 5.73 -9.63
CA ALA A 200 12.88 5.63 -8.42
C ALA A 200 14.21 4.93 -8.71
N VAL A 201 15.27 5.29 -7.98
CA VAL A 201 16.64 4.77 -8.20
C VAL A 201 16.92 3.45 -7.49
N ASP A 202 16.09 3.11 -6.51
CA ASP A 202 16.18 1.92 -5.65
C ASP A 202 15.26 0.78 -6.11
N ARG A 203 14.68 0.90 -7.31
CA ARG A 203 13.80 -0.08 -7.92
C ARG A 203 14.50 -0.84 -9.05
N PRO A 204 14.04 -2.07 -9.37
CA PRO A 204 14.64 -2.87 -10.46
C PRO A 204 14.66 -2.19 -11.82
N LEU A 205 13.74 -1.25 -12.05
CA LEU A 205 13.72 -0.39 -13.24
C LEU A 205 13.66 1.08 -12.79
N PRO A 206 14.38 1.98 -13.47
CA PRO A 206 14.38 3.41 -13.13
C PRO A 206 13.03 4.10 -13.42
N LEU A 207 12.14 3.43 -14.16
CA LEU A 207 10.78 3.86 -14.44
C LEU A 207 9.85 2.64 -14.60
N LEU A 208 8.82 2.58 -13.77
CA LEU A 208 7.76 1.59 -13.81
C LEU A 208 6.45 2.25 -14.25
N VAL A 209 5.65 1.50 -15.03
CA VAL A 209 4.25 1.85 -15.32
C VAL A 209 3.39 1.09 -14.32
N LEU A 210 2.47 1.80 -13.64
CA LEU A 210 1.52 1.17 -12.73
C LEU A 210 0.43 0.49 -13.56
N LEU A 211 0.46 -0.84 -13.59
CA LEU A 211 -0.47 -1.63 -14.40
C LEU A 211 -1.84 -1.76 -13.71
N PRO A 212 -2.92 -2.04 -14.46
CA PRO A 212 -4.23 -2.31 -13.88
C PRO A 212 -4.16 -3.37 -12.77
N GLY A 213 -4.85 -3.09 -11.65
CA GLY A 213 -4.77 -3.89 -10.42
C GLY A 213 -4.37 -3.02 -9.23
N ALA A 214 -3.71 -3.63 -8.25
CA ALA A 214 -3.44 -3.03 -6.93
C ALA A 214 -2.75 -1.66 -6.99
N GLU A 215 -1.71 -1.51 -7.81
CA GLU A 215 -0.96 -0.26 -7.88
C GLU A 215 -1.75 0.89 -8.51
N LEU A 216 -2.43 0.63 -9.63
CA LEU A 216 -3.20 1.67 -10.31
C LEU A 216 -4.45 2.03 -9.50
N ASP A 217 -5.11 1.04 -8.87
CA ASP A 217 -6.23 1.29 -7.95
C ASP A 217 -5.77 2.10 -6.74
N ALA A 218 -4.60 1.79 -6.18
CA ALA A 218 -3.98 2.54 -5.08
C ALA A 218 -3.71 4.00 -5.48
N ALA A 219 -3.04 4.23 -6.61
CA ALA A 219 -2.72 5.57 -7.08
C ALA A 219 -3.99 6.39 -7.38
N LYS A 220 -5.04 5.73 -7.90
CA LYS A 220 -6.34 6.34 -8.13
C LYS A 220 -7.02 6.73 -6.81
N LEU A 221 -7.10 5.82 -5.84
CA LEU A 221 -7.74 6.12 -4.56
C LEU A 221 -6.99 7.21 -3.79
N ASP A 222 -5.65 7.19 -3.81
CA ASP A 222 -4.82 8.24 -3.19
C ASP A 222 -5.08 9.61 -3.85
N ALA A 223 -5.38 9.67 -5.16
CA ALA A 223 -5.77 10.88 -5.86
C ALA A 223 -7.23 11.30 -5.60
N ASP A 224 -8.17 10.34 -5.52
CA ASP A 224 -9.57 10.58 -5.16
C ASP A 224 -9.68 11.13 -3.73
N LEU A 225 -8.89 10.61 -2.78
CA LEU A 225 -8.86 11.07 -1.39
C LEU A 225 -8.26 12.47 -1.21
N CYS A 226 -7.53 12.99 -2.19
CA CYS A 226 -7.13 14.40 -2.23
C CYS A 226 -8.34 15.33 -2.44
N PHE A 227 -9.42 14.83 -3.05
CA PHE A 227 -10.66 15.58 -3.34
C PHE A 227 -11.91 14.72 -3.02
N PRO A 228 -12.15 14.42 -1.73
CA PRO A 228 -13.03 13.31 -1.32
C PRO A 228 -14.53 13.56 -1.49
N GLY A 229 -14.94 14.69 -2.10
CA GLY A 229 -16.36 14.93 -2.43
C GLY A 229 -16.96 13.86 -3.35
N GLY A 230 -16.11 13.18 -4.15
CA GLY A 230 -16.49 12.06 -5.02
C GLY A 230 -16.36 10.66 -4.41
N ILE A 231 -16.00 10.54 -3.12
CA ILE A 231 -15.55 9.26 -2.52
C ILE A 231 -16.55 8.10 -2.70
N LYS A 232 -17.86 8.37 -2.69
CA LYS A 232 -18.91 7.38 -2.94
C LYS A 232 -18.75 6.62 -4.26
N ARG A 233 -18.08 7.23 -5.25
CA ARG A 233 -17.83 6.68 -6.60
C ARG A 233 -16.37 6.27 -6.82
N ALA A 234 -15.48 6.51 -5.85
CA ALA A 234 -14.07 6.16 -5.96
C ALA A 234 -13.87 4.63 -6.00
N LEU A 235 -14.69 3.90 -5.23
CA LEU A 235 -14.74 2.44 -5.20
C LEU A 235 -16.14 1.92 -5.52
N ASN A 236 -16.21 0.65 -5.89
CA ASN A 236 -17.43 -0.07 -6.23
C ASN A 236 -17.75 -1.12 -5.16
N GLN A 237 -18.96 -1.70 -5.22
CA GLN A 237 -19.35 -2.85 -4.39
C GLN A 237 -19.12 -2.65 -2.89
N TRP A 238 -19.53 -1.49 -2.37
CA TRP A 238 -19.42 -1.17 -0.95
C TRP A 238 -20.07 -2.24 -0.08
N LYS A 239 -19.34 -2.67 0.95
CA LYS A 239 -19.81 -3.64 1.95
C LYS A 239 -19.60 -3.10 3.36
N THR A 240 -20.59 -3.33 4.21
CA THR A 240 -20.59 -3.10 5.66
C THR A 240 -20.71 -4.45 6.39
N GLY A 241 -20.90 -4.45 7.72
CA GLY A 241 -21.05 -5.68 8.52
C GLY A 241 -19.78 -6.17 9.19
N PHE A 242 -18.78 -5.30 9.35
CA PHE A 242 -17.61 -5.59 10.17
C PHE A 242 -17.99 -5.57 11.66
N PRO A 243 -17.42 -6.47 12.49
CA PRO A 243 -17.50 -6.37 13.94
C PRO A 243 -16.94 -5.04 14.45
N VAL A 244 -17.35 -4.65 15.66
CA VAL A 244 -16.77 -3.49 16.36
C VAL A 244 -15.26 -3.72 16.53
N THR A 245 -14.48 -2.68 16.25
CA THR A 245 -13.03 -2.68 16.43
C THR A 245 -12.56 -1.28 16.84
N THR A 246 -11.33 -1.18 17.30
CA THR A 246 -10.70 0.05 17.72
C THR A 246 -9.35 0.23 17.04
N ILE A 247 -8.93 1.49 16.90
CA ILE A 247 -7.55 1.85 16.53
C ILE A 247 -7.08 2.83 17.60
N ASN A 248 -5.99 2.51 18.30
CA ASN A 248 -5.49 3.30 19.44
C ASN A 248 -6.59 3.57 20.50
N ASP A 249 -7.35 2.54 20.86
CA ASP A 249 -8.49 2.58 21.80
C ASP A 249 -9.67 3.46 21.37
N GLU A 250 -9.66 4.02 20.17
CA GLU A 250 -10.79 4.77 19.60
C GLU A 250 -11.62 3.86 18.68
N GLU A 251 -12.93 3.85 18.89
CA GLU A 251 -13.86 3.06 18.08
C GLU A 251 -13.87 3.55 16.63
N VAL A 252 -13.80 2.61 15.69
CA VAL A 252 -13.84 2.90 14.25
C VAL A 252 -14.94 2.11 13.56
N THR A 253 -15.58 2.75 12.59
CA THR A 253 -16.50 2.09 11.65
C THR A 253 -15.75 1.70 10.39
N VAL A 254 -15.90 0.44 9.97
CA VAL A 254 -15.16 -0.10 8.83
C VAL A 254 -16.11 -0.38 7.67
N ILE A 255 -15.71 0.02 6.46
CA ILE A 255 -16.35 -0.38 5.21
C ILE A 255 -15.32 -0.96 4.25
N GLN A 256 -15.78 -1.80 3.33
CA GLN A 256 -14.95 -2.36 2.28
C GLN A 256 -15.46 -1.94 0.90
N GLY A 257 -14.55 -1.48 0.04
CA GLY A 257 -14.84 -1.22 -1.37
C GLY A 257 -13.87 -1.98 -2.29
N THR A 258 -14.25 -2.04 -3.56
CA THR A 258 -13.47 -2.69 -4.63
C THR A 258 -13.03 -1.65 -5.66
N GLY A 259 -11.73 -1.56 -5.94
CA GLY A 259 -11.15 -0.73 -6.99
C GLY A 259 -11.54 -1.20 -8.40
N ALA A 260 -11.26 -0.38 -9.41
CA ALA A 260 -11.62 -0.70 -10.79
C ALA A 260 -10.84 -1.90 -11.35
N GLY A 261 -9.60 -2.09 -10.88
CA GLY A 261 -8.76 -3.25 -11.15
C GLY A 261 -9.05 -4.47 -10.26
N GLY A 262 -10.11 -4.42 -9.43
CA GLY A 262 -10.52 -5.52 -8.55
C GLY A 262 -9.85 -5.54 -7.18
N SER A 263 -9.04 -4.53 -6.85
CA SER A 263 -8.30 -4.47 -5.59
C SER A 263 -9.23 -4.20 -4.42
N ARG A 264 -9.00 -4.88 -3.30
CA ARG A 264 -9.80 -4.72 -2.08
C ARG A 264 -9.25 -3.55 -1.25
N PHE A 265 -10.15 -2.71 -0.75
CA PHE A 265 -9.83 -1.65 0.20
C PHE A 265 -10.74 -1.76 1.42
N LYS A 266 -10.17 -1.68 2.63
CA LYS A 266 -10.91 -1.37 3.86
C LYS A 266 -10.64 0.08 4.22
N LEU A 267 -11.69 0.82 4.54
CA LEU A 267 -11.62 2.20 5.02
C LEU A 267 -12.18 2.24 6.44
N TYR A 268 -11.42 2.82 7.35
CA TYR A 268 -11.69 2.92 8.77
C TYR A 268 -11.97 4.38 9.10
N PHE A 269 -13.15 4.65 9.64
CA PHE A 269 -13.57 5.99 10.00
C PHE A 269 -13.73 6.07 11.51
N ASP A 270 -13.18 7.10 12.13
CA ASP A 270 -13.38 7.39 13.55
C ASP A 270 -14.89 7.51 13.83
N ALA A 271 -15.39 6.70 14.76
CA ALA A 271 -16.83 6.58 15.00
C ALA A 271 -17.43 7.87 15.56
N LYS A 272 -16.65 8.72 16.22
CA LYS A 272 -17.10 9.99 16.81
C LYS A 272 -17.14 11.09 15.74
N THR A 273 -15.99 11.41 15.16
CA THR A 273 -15.73 12.52 14.24
C THR A 273 -16.14 12.21 12.80
N GLY A 274 -16.13 10.95 12.38
CA GLY A 274 -16.35 10.54 10.99
C GLY A 274 -15.14 10.73 10.07
N LEU A 275 -13.98 11.14 10.59
CA LEU A 275 -12.76 11.30 9.80
C LEU A 275 -12.18 9.93 9.42
N LEU A 276 -11.64 9.80 8.22
CA LEU A 276 -10.88 8.62 7.79
C LEU A 276 -9.61 8.53 8.65
N THR A 277 -9.43 7.42 9.36
CA THR A 277 -8.25 7.19 10.21
C THR A 277 -7.26 6.26 9.54
N ARG A 278 -7.77 5.28 8.79
CA ARG A 278 -6.95 4.26 8.14
C ARG A 278 -7.57 3.79 6.84
N GLN A 279 -6.71 3.51 5.87
CA GLN A 279 -7.01 2.72 4.68
C GLN A 279 -6.12 1.49 4.70
N VAL A 280 -6.69 0.32 4.44
CA VAL A 280 -5.92 -0.90 4.16
C VAL A 280 -6.22 -1.34 2.75
N ARG A 281 -5.19 -1.50 1.93
CA ARG A 281 -5.27 -1.98 0.56
C ARG A 281 -4.45 -3.26 0.40
N TYR A 282 -4.84 -4.11 -0.55
CA TYR A 282 -4.21 -5.42 -0.72
C TYR A 282 -3.70 -5.61 -2.15
N THR A 283 -2.41 -5.96 -2.30
CA THR A 283 -1.91 -6.52 -3.55
C THR A 283 -2.16 -8.02 -3.57
N ASP A 284 -2.91 -8.48 -4.57
CA ASP A 284 -3.06 -9.90 -4.83
C ASP A 284 -1.78 -10.45 -5.48
N THR A 285 -1.09 -11.42 -4.86
CA THR A 285 0.09 -12.09 -5.43
C THR A 285 -0.20 -13.58 -5.62
N PRO A 286 0.56 -14.33 -6.45
CA PRO A 286 0.33 -15.77 -6.63
C PRO A 286 0.37 -16.61 -5.35
N VAL A 287 0.94 -16.09 -4.25
CA VAL A 287 1.16 -16.82 -2.99
C VAL A 287 0.35 -16.30 -1.81
N GLY A 288 -0.32 -15.15 -1.96
CA GLY A 288 -1.12 -14.53 -0.91
C GLY A 288 -1.42 -13.06 -1.19
N MET A 289 -2.21 -12.44 -0.31
CA MET A 289 -2.43 -10.99 -0.35
C MET A 289 -1.40 -10.27 0.51
N VAL A 290 -0.79 -9.22 -0.02
CA VAL A 290 0.12 -8.34 0.71
C VAL A 290 -0.64 -7.09 1.13
N PRO A 291 -0.78 -6.80 2.44
CA PRO A 291 -1.44 -5.58 2.88
C PRO A 291 -0.51 -4.38 2.77
N THR A 292 -1.10 -3.21 2.55
CA THR A 292 -0.52 -1.90 2.78
C THR A 292 -1.53 -1.07 3.57
N GLU A 293 -1.07 -0.53 4.69
CA GLU A 293 -1.82 0.32 5.59
C GLU A 293 -1.42 1.78 5.34
N VAL A 294 -2.40 2.68 5.35
CA VAL A 294 -2.21 4.13 5.27
C VAL A 294 -3.01 4.78 6.37
N ASP A 295 -2.33 5.28 7.39
CA ASP A 295 -2.94 6.01 8.51
C ASP A 295 -2.96 7.51 8.24
N TYR A 296 -4.06 8.14 8.61
CA TYR A 296 -4.30 9.58 8.45
C TYR A 296 -4.55 10.20 9.82
N SER A 297 -3.81 11.26 10.14
CA SER A 297 -3.95 11.97 11.42
C SER A 297 -3.57 13.45 11.28
N ASP A 298 -3.75 14.21 12.36
CA ASP A 298 -3.51 15.66 12.40
C ASP A 298 -4.32 16.40 11.33
N TYR A 299 -5.64 16.22 11.35
CA TYR A 299 -6.54 16.91 10.44
C TYR A 299 -6.60 18.41 10.75
N ARG A 300 -6.24 19.25 9.77
CA ARG A 300 -6.26 20.71 9.89
C ARG A 300 -7.10 21.34 8.79
N GLU A 301 -7.61 22.54 9.04
CA GLU A 301 -8.38 23.29 8.06
C GLU A 301 -7.47 23.94 7.02
N VAL A 302 -7.78 23.72 5.74
CA VAL A 302 -7.10 24.29 4.58
C VAL A 302 -8.17 24.69 3.57
N GLY A 303 -8.32 25.99 3.31
CA GLY A 303 -9.33 26.47 2.36
C GLY A 303 -10.78 26.09 2.74
N GLY A 304 -11.08 25.95 4.04
CA GLY A 304 -12.39 25.54 4.54
C GLY A 304 -12.68 24.03 4.49
N VAL A 305 -11.67 23.22 4.15
CA VAL A 305 -11.75 21.75 4.15
C VAL A 305 -10.76 21.18 5.16
N ARG A 306 -11.12 20.12 5.88
CA ARG A 306 -10.15 19.40 6.74
C ARG A 306 -9.28 18.46 5.91
N MET A 307 -7.96 18.54 6.08
CA MET A 307 -6.98 17.68 5.40
C MET A 307 -6.01 17.06 6.42
N PRO A 308 -5.57 15.80 6.24
CA PRO A 308 -4.61 15.18 7.14
C PRO A 308 -3.20 15.77 6.92
N TYR A 309 -2.52 16.15 8.01
CA TYR A 309 -1.14 16.66 7.96
C TYR A 309 -0.09 15.58 8.27
N LYS A 310 -0.51 14.44 8.82
CA LYS A 310 0.36 13.30 9.06
C LYS A 310 -0.21 12.06 8.38
N ILE A 311 0.60 11.45 7.53
CA ILE A 311 0.28 10.19 6.85
C ILE A 311 1.38 9.17 7.18
N VAL A 312 1.00 7.99 7.65
CA VAL A 312 1.95 6.88 7.86
C VAL A 312 1.58 5.76 6.91
N VAL A 313 2.52 5.33 6.07
CA VAL A 313 2.33 4.22 5.15
C VAL A 313 3.13 3.04 5.68
N THR A 314 2.47 1.92 5.98
CA THR A 314 3.09 0.68 6.47
C THR A 314 2.83 -0.44 5.46
N TRP A 315 3.85 -1.21 5.11
CA TRP A 315 3.75 -2.38 4.23
C TRP A 315 4.64 -3.50 4.73
N ALA A 316 4.63 -4.66 4.06
CA ALA A 316 5.19 -5.92 4.58
C ALA A 316 6.66 -5.86 5.04
N ASP A 317 7.47 -4.95 4.49
CA ASP A 317 8.89 -4.82 4.80
C ASP A 317 9.33 -3.39 5.15
N GLY A 318 8.40 -2.44 5.35
CA GLY A 318 8.77 -1.06 5.62
C GLY A 318 7.63 -0.17 6.12
N GLN A 319 8.04 1.01 6.60
CA GLN A 319 7.13 2.08 6.98
C GLN A 319 7.75 3.42 6.63
N SER A 320 6.93 4.35 6.12
CA SER A 320 7.31 5.73 5.81
C SER A 320 6.31 6.71 6.41
N ASN A 321 6.83 7.76 7.04
CA ASN A 321 6.07 8.85 7.64
C ASN A 321 6.13 10.08 6.73
N ILE A 322 4.98 10.65 6.41
CA ILE A 322 4.83 11.91 5.68
C ILE A 322 4.25 12.94 6.63
N LEU A 323 4.91 14.09 6.72
CA LEU A 323 4.47 15.22 7.54
C LEU A 323 4.40 16.47 6.66
N PHE A 324 3.19 17.02 6.48
CA PHE A 324 3.01 18.28 5.78
C PHE A 324 3.27 19.47 6.72
N THR A 325 3.87 20.51 6.15
CA THR A 325 4.17 21.78 6.85
C THR A 325 3.49 22.96 6.19
N ASP A 326 3.23 22.87 4.89
CA ASP A 326 2.55 23.87 4.08
C ASP A 326 1.59 23.18 3.12
N VAL A 327 0.35 23.65 3.03
CA VAL A 327 -0.64 23.19 2.05
C VAL A 327 -1.31 24.42 1.46
N GLN A 328 -1.10 24.62 0.16
CA GLN A 328 -1.61 25.78 -0.58
C GLN A 328 -2.83 25.35 -1.39
N PRO A 329 -4.06 25.62 -0.93
CA PRO A 329 -5.28 25.25 -1.63
C PRO A 329 -5.45 26.11 -2.89
N ASN A 330 -6.05 25.52 -3.92
CA ASN A 330 -6.38 26.17 -5.19
C ASN A 330 -5.20 26.85 -5.88
N ALA A 331 -3.98 26.36 -5.64
CA ALA A 331 -2.78 26.82 -6.31
C ALA A 331 -2.84 26.48 -7.82
N PRO A 332 -2.42 27.37 -8.74
CA PRO A 332 -2.33 27.05 -10.14
C PRO A 332 -1.24 25.99 -10.36
N ILE A 333 -1.59 24.89 -11.05
CA ILE A 333 -0.67 23.79 -11.36
C ILE A 333 -0.67 23.57 -12.87
N ASP A 334 0.54 23.65 -13.45
CA ASP A 334 0.78 23.32 -14.85
C ASP A 334 0.44 21.85 -15.12
N ALA A 335 -0.27 21.57 -16.21
CA ALA A 335 -0.63 20.21 -16.61
C ALA A 335 0.60 19.31 -16.84
N ALA A 336 1.75 19.89 -17.21
CA ALA A 336 3.02 19.19 -17.36
C ALA A 336 3.51 18.53 -16.07
N GLN A 337 3.04 18.99 -14.90
CA GLN A 337 3.35 18.33 -13.63
C GLN A 337 2.83 16.90 -13.56
N PHE A 338 1.77 16.56 -14.30
CA PHE A 338 1.17 15.22 -14.29
C PHE A 338 1.58 14.36 -15.49
N ALA A 339 2.53 14.84 -16.30
CA ALA A 339 3.07 14.05 -17.40
C ALA A 339 3.89 12.86 -16.88
N ARG A 340 4.09 11.86 -17.76
CA ARG A 340 5.00 10.73 -17.50
C ARG A 340 6.37 11.26 -17.05
N PRO A 341 6.88 10.87 -15.88
CA PRO A 341 8.17 11.33 -15.42
C PRO A 341 9.30 10.74 -16.26
N ALA A 342 10.43 11.43 -16.31
CA ALA A 342 11.67 10.86 -16.82
C ALA A 342 12.12 9.69 -15.93
N PRO A 343 12.86 8.71 -16.47
CA PRO A 343 13.48 7.68 -15.64
C PRO A 343 14.34 8.30 -14.54
N ALA A 344 14.28 7.71 -13.35
CA ALA A 344 15.08 8.17 -12.23
C ALA A 344 16.57 8.02 -12.54
N VAL A 345 17.36 9.03 -12.15
CA VAL A 345 18.79 9.08 -12.37
C VAL A 345 19.48 9.03 -11.02
N LEU A 346 20.42 8.09 -10.87
CA LEU A 346 21.26 8.01 -9.68
C LEU A 346 22.11 9.27 -9.58
N LYS A 347 21.94 10.05 -8.50
CA LYS A 347 22.83 11.17 -8.20
C LYS A 347 24.21 10.60 -7.84
N PRO A 348 25.30 11.10 -8.45
CA PRO A 348 26.64 10.69 -8.05
C PRO A 348 26.79 10.93 -6.54
N LYS A 349 27.34 9.97 -5.80
CA LYS A 349 27.75 10.23 -4.41
C LYS A 349 28.69 11.43 -4.47
N GLY A 350 28.29 12.56 -3.88
CA GLY A 350 29.16 13.72 -3.78
C GLY A 350 30.49 13.25 -3.20
N GLY A 351 31.57 13.42 -3.96
CA GLY A 351 32.90 13.09 -3.48
C GLY A 351 33.09 13.82 -2.17
N ALA A 352 33.42 13.08 -1.11
CA ALA A 352 33.97 13.70 0.09
C ALA A 352 35.18 14.54 -0.36
N GLN A 353 35.06 15.86 -0.24
CA GLN A 353 36.23 16.72 -0.10
C GLN A 353 36.55 16.82 1.38
#